data_AF-A0A7R9CXT2-F1
#
_entry.id   AF-A0A7R9CXT2-F1
#
_cell.length_a   1.000
_cell.length_b   1.000
_cell.length_c   1.000
_cell.angle_alpha   90.00
_cell.angle_beta   90.00
_cell.angle_gamma   90.00
#
_symmetry.space_group_name_H-M   'P 1'
#
loop_
_entity.id
_entity.type
_entity.pdbx_description
1 polymer ?
#
loop_
_entity_poly.entity_id
_entity_poly.type
_entity_poly.pdbx_seq_one_letter_code
_entity_poly.pdbx_strand_id
1 'polypeptide(L)'
;MSSRRKKTQKIDMSDISKPIHNNKQQFSQESASRAYTSHLRENKGRYNDTFLKIFGFTLEDFSSWNKFVSLLFKPKDPASLGVVRALFGVLMVLDVVEERGLANADIKWGDPNECRFPLFDVLKPLPLDWMCIIHLIMWAGAFGIMLGLFFKWSCVAFIAPYWYIVLLDKSSWNNHSYLYGLISILLLGTDANRFWSIDGLFGRIRSNSHVPLWNYMVLRFQFFVLYFFAGLKKMDRDWIEGHSLSNLSSHWVFEPFK
;
A
#
# COMPACT_ATOMS: atom_id res chain seq x y z
N MET A 1 85.71 66.83 22.32
CA MET A 1 85.62 65.36 22.23
C MET A 1 84.33 64.89 22.87
N SER A 2 83.63 63.96 22.20
CA SER A 2 82.54 63.08 22.65
C SER A 2 81.12 63.64 22.86
N SER A 3 80.34 63.42 21.80
CA SER A 3 78.89 63.33 21.67
C SER A 3 78.20 62.30 22.60
N ARG A 4 76.96 62.58 23.04
CA ARG A 4 75.96 61.54 23.33
C ARG A 4 74.56 61.98 22.85
N ARG A 5 74.04 61.21 21.90
CA ARG A 5 72.79 61.37 21.13
C ARG A 5 71.53 61.13 21.97
N LYS A 6 70.50 61.95 21.76
CA LYS A 6 69.09 61.67 22.10
C LYS A 6 68.54 60.59 21.14
N LYS A 7 67.91 59.54 21.67
CA LYS A 7 67.18 58.53 20.89
C LYS A 7 65.71 58.95 20.80
N THR A 8 65.27 59.31 19.60
CA THR A 8 63.86 59.42 19.21
C THR A 8 63.46 58.05 18.65
N GLN A 9 62.45 57.38 19.24
CA GLN A 9 61.93 56.12 18.69
C GLN A 9 60.54 56.37 18.10
N LYS A 10 60.46 56.04 16.80
CA LYS A 10 59.35 56.25 15.87
C LYS A 10 58.04 55.64 16.36
N ILE A 11 56.94 56.36 16.16
CA ILE A 11 55.59 55.80 16.08
C ILE A 11 55.54 54.98 14.77
N ASP A 12 55.30 53.69 14.89
CA ASP A 12 55.18 52.77 13.77
C ASP A 12 53.79 52.95 13.13
N MET A 13 53.76 53.53 11.94
CA MET A 13 52.54 53.86 11.20
C MET A 13 52.13 52.70 10.27
N SER A 14 52.26 51.47 10.75
CA SER A 14 51.94 50.24 10.01
C SER A 14 50.60 49.59 10.43
N ASP A 15 49.90 50.13 11.43
CA ASP A 15 48.63 49.57 11.93
C ASP A 15 47.35 50.08 11.23
N ILE A 16 47.48 50.81 10.12
CA ILE A 16 46.34 51.32 9.33
C ILE A 16 46.37 50.72 7.91
N SER A 17 46.24 49.40 7.79
CA SER A 17 45.86 48.77 6.51
C SER A 17 45.40 47.31 6.65
N LYS A 18 44.48 47.02 7.58
CA LYS A 18 43.66 45.79 7.44
C LYS A 18 42.57 46.05 6.40
N PRO A 19 42.36 45.17 5.40
CA PRO A 19 41.40 45.43 4.34
C PRO A 19 39.98 45.31 4.90
N ILE A 20 39.34 46.46 5.14
CA ILE A 20 37.93 46.57 5.55
C ILE A 20 36.97 45.93 4.50
N HIS A 21 37.46 45.69 3.29
CA HIS A 21 36.69 45.12 2.19
C HIS A 21 36.32 43.63 2.32
N ASN A 22 37.06 42.83 3.09
CA ASN A 22 36.80 41.38 3.18
C ASN A 22 35.68 41.02 4.17
N ASN A 23 35.56 41.78 5.26
CA ASN A 23 34.53 41.54 6.29
C ASN A 23 33.11 41.80 5.80
N LYS A 24 32.89 42.77 4.91
CA LYS A 24 31.54 43.07 4.36
C LYS A 24 31.03 41.93 3.46
N GLN A 25 31.90 41.33 2.64
CA GLN A 25 31.50 40.23 1.76
C GLN A 25 31.25 38.95 2.56
N GLN A 26 32.07 38.65 3.56
CA GLN A 26 31.91 37.49 4.43
C GLN A 26 30.65 37.58 5.31
N PHE A 27 30.34 38.78 5.85
CA PHE A 27 29.10 39.04 6.59
C PHE A 27 27.85 38.99 5.71
N SER A 28 27.95 39.45 4.45
CA SER A 28 26.89 39.34 3.44
C SER A 28 26.60 37.89 3.04
N GLN A 29 27.65 37.06 2.87
CA GLN A 29 27.49 35.63 2.60
C GLN A 29 26.90 34.86 3.79
N GLU A 30 27.33 35.15 5.01
CA GLU A 30 26.74 34.53 6.20
C GLU A 30 25.27 34.93 6.40
N SER A 31 24.93 36.20 6.17
CA SER A 31 23.53 36.66 6.29
C SER A 31 22.64 36.08 5.19
N ALA A 32 23.14 35.97 3.94
CA ALA A 32 22.44 35.28 2.85
C ALA A 32 22.27 33.78 3.13
N SER A 33 23.29 33.10 3.68
CA SER A 33 23.22 31.70 4.06
C SER A 33 22.22 31.47 5.21
N ARG A 34 22.20 32.34 6.23
CA ARG A 34 21.20 32.29 7.31
C ARG A 34 19.78 32.52 6.80
N ALA A 35 19.59 33.49 5.89
CA ALA A 35 18.29 33.76 5.26
C ALA A 35 17.80 32.60 4.38
N TYR A 36 18.71 31.94 3.65
CA TYR A 36 18.40 30.74 2.88
C TYR A 36 18.01 29.57 3.79
N THR A 37 18.74 29.38 4.89
CA THR A 37 18.47 28.32 5.87
C THR A 37 17.15 28.55 6.61
N SER A 38 16.82 29.81 6.95
CA SER A 38 15.52 30.16 7.53
C SER A 38 14.38 29.93 6.55
N HIS A 39 14.54 30.31 5.28
CA HIS A 39 13.54 30.09 4.23
C HIS A 39 13.31 28.60 3.95
N LEU A 40 14.36 27.77 3.99
CA LEU A 40 14.22 26.30 3.90
C LEU A 40 13.48 25.71 5.11
N ARG A 41 13.76 26.19 6.33
CA ARG A 41 13.03 25.78 7.54
C ARG A 41 11.56 26.18 7.49
N GLU A 42 11.27 27.39 7.04
CA GLU A 42 9.91 27.91 6.91
C GLU A 42 9.11 27.13 5.85
N ASN A 43 9.71 26.87 4.69
CA ASN A 43 9.09 26.01 3.68
C ASN A 43 8.89 24.58 4.19
N LYS A 44 9.88 23.99 4.88
CA LYS A 44 9.76 22.66 5.48
C LYS A 44 8.62 22.61 6.50
N GLY A 45 8.48 23.64 7.34
CA GLY A 45 7.35 23.80 8.25
C GLY A 45 6.01 23.87 7.52
N ARG A 46 5.92 24.69 6.47
CA ARG A 46 4.71 24.82 5.64
C ARG A 46 4.31 23.52 4.94
N TYR A 47 5.28 22.76 4.42
CA TYR A 47 5.04 21.44 3.84
C TYR A 47 4.56 20.46 4.91
N ASN A 48 5.18 20.43 6.08
CA ASN A 48 4.74 19.60 7.21
C ASN A 48 3.32 19.93 7.65
N ASP A 49 2.95 21.21 7.74
CA ASP A 49 1.60 21.64 8.14
C ASP A 49 0.54 21.24 7.11
N THR A 50 0.89 21.32 5.83
CA THR A 50 0.01 20.89 4.73
C THR A 50 -0.13 19.36 4.74
N PHE A 51 0.96 18.63 4.94
CA PHE A 51 0.96 17.17 5.04
C PHE A 51 0.16 16.68 6.25
N LEU A 52 0.30 17.37 7.39
CA LEU A 52 -0.46 17.10 8.61
C LEU A 52 -1.96 17.28 8.37
N LYS A 53 -2.37 18.36 7.68
CA LYS A 53 -3.78 18.62 7.36
C LYS A 53 -4.38 17.56 6.44
N ILE A 54 -3.64 17.09 5.45
CA ILE A 54 -4.13 16.14 4.44
C ILE A 54 -4.11 14.70 4.97
N PHE A 55 -2.98 14.27 5.53
CA PHE A 55 -2.73 12.86 5.86
C PHE A 55 -2.81 12.55 7.36
N GLY A 56 -2.82 13.57 8.22
CA GLY A 56 -2.91 13.41 9.68
C GLY A 56 -1.60 13.01 10.36
N PHE A 57 -0.47 13.11 9.66
CA PHE A 57 0.89 12.84 10.15
C PHE A 57 1.93 13.77 9.48
N THR A 58 3.09 13.92 10.11
CA THR A 58 4.18 14.78 9.64
C THR A 58 5.27 14.00 8.93
N LEU A 59 6.06 14.64 8.07
CA LEU A 59 7.22 13.98 7.44
C LEU A 59 8.31 13.63 8.46
N GLU A 60 8.31 14.27 9.63
CA GLU A 60 9.25 13.98 10.73
C GLU A 60 8.98 12.64 11.39
N ASP A 61 7.76 12.11 11.27
CA ASP A 61 7.39 10.80 11.79
C ASP A 61 8.09 9.65 11.06
N PHE A 62 8.54 9.87 9.81
CA PHE A 62 9.34 8.91 9.03
C PHE A 62 10.85 9.03 9.27
N SER A 63 11.29 10.07 9.98
CA SER A 63 12.72 10.33 10.17
C SER A 63 13.40 9.34 11.12
N SER A 64 12.63 8.59 11.93
CA SER A 64 13.16 7.62 12.89
C SER A 64 12.23 6.42 12.99
N TRP A 65 12.82 5.22 13.11
CA TRP A 65 12.09 3.96 13.27
C TRP A 65 11.10 4.00 14.44
N ASN A 66 11.51 4.54 15.58
CA ASN A 66 10.65 4.59 16.78
C ASN A 66 9.43 5.51 16.57
N LYS A 67 9.61 6.63 15.87
CA LYS A 67 8.52 7.55 15.54
C LYS A 67 7.56 6.91 14.54
N PHE A 68 8.08 6.22 13.55
CA PHE A 68 7.28 5.50 12.56
C PHE A 68 6.43 4.40 13.20
N VAL A 69 7.02 3.59 14.07
CA VAL A 69 6.27 2.57 14.84
C VAL A 69 5.21 3.24 15.72
N SER A 70 5.55 4.31 16.43
CA SER A 70 4.57 5.06 17.23
C SER A 70 3.41 5.60 16.39
N LEU A 71 3.67 6.02 15.15
CA LEU A 71 2.64 6.48 14.21
C LEU A 71 1.72 5.33 13.79
N LEU A 72 2.27 4.15 13.47
CA LEU A 72 1.51 2.97 13.06
C LEU A 72 0.56 2.45 14.16
N PHE A 73 0.93 2.62 15.43
CA PHE A 73 0.11 2.23 16.58
C PHE A 73 -0.82 3.33 17.10
N LYS A 74 -0.84 4.51 16.45
CA LYS A 74 -1.74 5.60 16.81
C LYS A 74 -3.21 5.12 16.75
N PRO A 75 -4.02 5.36 17.81
CA PRO A 75 -5.41 4.95 17.82
C PRO A 75 -6.21 5.75 16.79
N LYS A 76 -7.03 5.05 16.02
CA LYS A 76 -7.93 5.63 15.02
C LYS A 76 -9.33 5.03 15.19
N ASP A 77 -10.33 5.81 14.83
CA ASP A 77 -11.73 5.38 14.75
C ASP A 77 -11.88 4.11 13.89
N PRO A 78 -12.61 3.08 14.34
CA PRO A 78 -12.76 1.80 13.63
C PRO A 78 -13.86 1.79 12.56
N ALA A 79 -14.67 2.86 12.44
CA ALA A 79 -15.89 2.83 11.62
C ALA A 79 -15.63 2.51 10.15
N SER A 80 -14.66 3.19 9.52
CA SER A 80 -14.37 2.99 8.10
C SER A 80 -13.83 1.60 7.79
N LEU A 81 -13.07 0.99 8.70
CA LEU A 81 -12.59 -0.39 8.53
C LEU A 81 -13.76 -1.39 8.59
N GLY A 82 -14.73 -1.17 9.49
CA GLY A 82 -15.94 -1.99 9.57
C GLY A 82 -16.81 -1.87 8.32
N VAL A 83 -16.94 -0.67 7.74
CA VAL A 83 -17.66 -0.46 6.47
C VAL A 83 -16.95 -1.16 5.31
N VAL A 84 -15.62 -1.04 5.20
CA VAL A 84 -14.84 -1.74 4.16
C VAL A 84 -15.04 -3.25 4.28
N ARG A 85 -15.02 -3.81 5.49
CA ARG A 85 -15.32 -5.22 5.74
C ARG A 85 -16.72 -5.61 5.25
N ALA A 86 -17.75 -4.85 5.61
CA ALA A 86 -19.13 -5.15 5.23
C ALA A 86 -19.30 -5.11 3.70
N LEU A 87 -18.80 -4.06 3.04
CA LEU A 87 -18.85 -3.93 1.58
C LEU A 87 -18.06 -5.03 0.87
N PHE A 88 -16.87 -5.37 1.38
CA PHE A 88 -16.08 -6.48 0.87
C PHE A 88 -16.85 -7.81 0.99
N GLY A 89 -17.48 -8.06 2.14
CA GLY A 89 -18.31 -9.24 2.35
C GLY A 89 -19.48 -9.33 1.36
N VAL A 90 -20.21 -8.24 1.14
CA VAL A 90 -21.28 -8.18 0.13
C VAL A 90 -20.75 -8.52 -1.26
N LEU A 91 -19.62 -7.90 -1.65
CA LEU A 91 -19.00 -8.14 -2.95
C LEU A 91 -18.59 -9.60 -3.11
N MET A 92 -17.99 -10.21 -2.09
CA MET A 92 -17.60 -11.63 -2.12
C MET A 92 -18.79 -12.58 -2.14
N VAL A 93 -19.88 -12.26 -1.46
CA VAL A 93 -21.11 -13.06 -1.51
C VAL A 93 -21.65 -13.15 -2.95
N LEU A 94 -21.61 -12.04 -3.68
CA LEU A 94 -22.05 -11.99 -5.09
C LEU A 94 -21.02 -12.66 -6.01
N ASP A 95 -19.73 -12.33 -5.87
CA ASP A 95 -18.63 -12.91 -6.67
C ASP A 95 -18.59 -14.44 -6.57
N VAL A 96 -18.84 -15.00 -5.38
CA VAL A 96 -18.84 -16.45 -5.20
C VAL A 96 -19.96 -17.14 -5.99
N VAL A 97 -21.14 -16.52 -6.07
CA VAL A 97 -22.28 -17.08 -6.80
C VAL A 97 -22.07 -17.01 -8.30
N GLU A 98 -21.67 -15.84 -8.79
CA GLU A 98 -21.58 -15.53 -10.21
C GLU A 98 -20.22 -15.91 -10.81
N GLU A 99 -19.15 -15.23 -10.40
CA GLU A 99 -17.82 -15.35 -11.00
C GLU A 99 -17.09 -16.64 -10.59
N ARG A 100 -17.22 -17.08 -9.33
CA ARG A 100 -16.60 -18.36 -8.91
C ARG A 100 -17.39 -19.57 -9.36
N GLY A 101 -18.64 -19.35 -9.77
CA GLY A 101 -19.49 -20.35 -10.38
C GLY A 101 -20.10 -21.31 -9.37
N LEU A 102 -20.47 -20.85 -8.16
CA LEU A 102 -21.33 -21.65 -7.28
C LEU A 102 -22.69 -21.92 -7.97
N ALA A 103 -23.22 -20.98 -8.75
CA ALA A 103 -24.47 -21.17 -9.49
C ALA A 103 -24.36 -22.22 -10.62
N ASN A 104 -23.17 -22.35 -11.22
CA ASN A 104 -22.89 -23.25 -12.34
C ASN A 104 -21.87 -24.34 -11.94
N ALA A 105 -21.85 -24.74 -10.67
CA ALA A 105 -20.83 -25.64 -10.13
C ALA A 105 -20.95 -27.06 -10.74
N ASP A 106 -22.16 -27.47 -11.08
CA ASP A 106 -22.49 -28.70 -11.79
C ASP A 106 -21.87 -28.73 -13.19
N ILE A 107 -21.98 -27.65 -13.95
CA ILE A 107 -21.38 -27.52 -15.28
C ILE A 107 -19.85 -27.45 -15.14
N LYS A 108 -19.38 -26.61 -14.22
CA LYS A 108 -17.96 -26.32 -14.03
C LYS A 108 -17.16 -27.49 -13.48
N TRP A 109 -17.74 -28.37 -12.67
CA TRP A 109 -17.01 -29.48 -12.03
C TRP A 109 -17.53 -30.86 -12.44
N GLY A 110 -18.66 -30.94 -13.13
CA GLY A 110 -19.30 -32.19 -13.53
C GLY A 110 -18.86 -32.74 -14.89
N ASP A 111 -18.25 -31.94 -15.77
CA ASP A 111 -17.76 -32.43 -17.06
C ASP A 111 -16.36 -33.08 -16.93
N PRO A 112 -16.24 -34.41 -17.15
CA PRO A 112 -14.96 -35.11 -17.11
C PRO A 112 -14.04 -34.78 -18.30
N ASN A 113 -14.56 -34.15 -19.37
CA ASN A 113 -13.78 -33.80 -20.55
C ASN A 113 -13.18 -32.39 -20.50
N GLU A 114 -13.45 -31.64 -19.44
CA GLU A 114 -12.92 -30.29 -19.28
C GLU A 114 -11.40 -30.34 -19.00
N CYS A 115 -10.62 -29.72 -19.87
CA CYS A 115 -9.17 -29.63 -19.69
C CYS A 115 -8.84 -28.55 -18.66
N ARG A 116 -8.34 -28.97 -17.49
CA ARG A 116 -7.92 -28.05 -16.42
C ARG A 116 -6.42 -27.89 -16.38
N PHE A 117 -6.00 -26.69 -15.99
CA PHE A 117 -4.60 -26.34 -15.79
C PHE A 117 -4.35 -25.98 -14.32
N PRO A 118 -4.25 -26.99 -13.43
CA PRO A 118 -3.91 -26.73 -12.03
C PRO A 118 -2.50 -26.15 -11.93
N LEU A 119 -2.27 -25.27 -10.95
CA LEU A 119 -0.93 -24.69 -10.75
C LEU A 119 0.07 -25.75 -10.25
N PHE A 120 -0.41 -26.69 -9.45
CA PHE A 120 0.38 -27.80 -8.90
C PHE A 120 -0.24 -29.11 -9.35
N ASP A 121 0.56 -30.05 -9.85
CA ASP A 121 0.09 -31.36 -10.32
C ASP A 121 -0.58 -32.21 -9.23
N VAL A 122 -0.30 -31.88 -7.95
CA VAL A 122 -0.91 -32.51 -6.77
C VAL A 122 -2.36 -32.06 -6.57
N LEU A 123 -2.74 -30.88 -7.04
CA LEU A 123 -4.09 -30.35 -6.90
C LEU A 123 -4.99 -30.93 -7.98
N LYS A 124 -5.97 -31.72 -7.56
CA LYS A 124 -7.02 -32.25 -8.41
C LYS A 124 -8.38 -31.86 -7.86
N PRO A 125 -9.37 -31.60 -8.73
CA PRO A 125 -10.72 -31.33 -8.27
C PRO A 125 -11.23 -32.53 -7.46
N LEU A 126 -11.92 -32.25 -6.37
CA LEU A 126 -12.66 -33.27 -5.63
C LEU A 126 -13.92 -33.66 -6.42
N PRO A 127 -14.61 -34.76 -6.05
CA PRO A 127 -15.91 -35.08 -6.62
C PRO A 127 -16.88 -33.90 -6.50
N LEU A 128 -17.83 -33.79 -7.43
CA LEU A 128 -18.75 -32.66 -7.56
C LEU A 128 -19.41 -32.27 -6.22
N ASP A 129 -19.92 -33.26 -5.47
CA ASP A 129 -20.57 -33.03 -4.17
C ASP A 129 -19.68 -32.29 -3.18
N TRP A 130 -18.40 -32.67 -3.12
CA TRP A 130 -17.41 -32.03 -2.26
C TRP A 130 -17.05 -30.63 -2.74
N MET A 131 -17.00 -30.40 -4.05
CA MET A 131 -16.78 -29.07 -4.60
C MET A 131 -17.93 -28.13 -4.26
N CYS A 132 -19.19 -28.60 -4.32
CA CYS A 132 -20.35 -27.84 -3.88
C CYS A 132 -20.26 -27.47 -2.39
N ILE A 133 -19.83 -28.41 -1.53
CA ILE A 133 -19.60 -28.14 -0.09
C ILE A 133 -18.51 -27.07 0.10
N ILE A 134 -17.40 -27.16 -0.64
CA ILE A 134 -16.31 -26.16 -0.58
C ILE A 134 -16.82 -24.77 -0.96
N HIS A 135 -17.64 -24.65 -2.01
CA HIS A 135 -18.23 -23.38 -2.40
C HIS A 135 -19.22 -22.86 -1.35
N LEU A 136 -20.01 -23.74 -0.74
CA LEU A 136 -20.93 -23.37 0.34
C LEU A 136 -20.18 -22.86 1.57
N ILE A 137 -19.07 -23.52 1.97
CA ILE A 137 -18.20 -23.06 3.06
C ILE A 137 -17.61 -21.69 2.74
N MET A 138 -17.12 -21.49 1.51
CA MET A 138 -16.59 -20.20 1.04
C MET A 138 -17.67 -19.12 1.12
N TRP A 139 -18.87 -19.40 0.62
CA TRP A 139 -20.01 -18.48 0.64
C TRP A 139 -20.46 -18.13 2.06
N ALA A 140 -20.58 -19.12 2.94
CA ALA A 140 -20.89 -18.92 4.35
C ALA A 140 -19.80 -18.11 5.07
N GLY A 141 -18.53 -18.34 4.73
CA GLY A 141 -17.40 -17.53 5.19
C GLY A 141 -17.52 -16.07 4.76
N ALA A 142 -17.88 -15.79 3.50
CA ALA A 142 -18.12 -14.44 3.01
C ALA A 142 -19.28 -13.74 3.76
N PHE A 143 -20.37 -14.45 4.02
CA PHE A 143 -21.47 -13.97 4.87
C PHE A 143 -21.00 -13.66 6.30
N GLY A 144 -20.19 -14.55 6.88
CA GLY A 144 -19.60 -14.34 8.20
C GLY A 144 -18.70 -13.11 8.26
N ILE A 145 -17.91 -12.85 7.21
CA ILE A 145 -17.10 -11.63 7.07
C ILE A 145 -18.01 -10.40 6.96
N MET A 146 -19.06 -10.45 6.14
CA MET A 146 -20.03 -9.35 5.96
C MET A 146 -20.70 -8.95 7.27
N LEU A 147 -21.10 -9.92 8.09
CA LEU A 147 -21.76 -9.69 9.38
C LEU A 147 -20.77 -9.46 10.53
N GLY A 148 -19.50 -9.83 10.36
CA GLY A 148 -18.51 -9.81 11.42
C GLY A 148 -18.84 -10.83 12.51
N LEU A 149 -19.35 -12.00 12.11
CA LEU A 149 -19.60 -13.14 12.99
C LEU A 149 -18.36 -14.05 12.97
N PHE A 150 -17.83 -14.40 14.14
CA PHE A 150 -16.58 -15.13 14.33
C PHE A 150 -15.49 -14.70 13.34
N PHE A 151 -15.25 -13.38 13.24
CA PHE A 151 -14.59 -12.76 12.08
C PHE A 151 -13.32 -13.49 11.59
N LYS A 152 -12.41 -13.85 12.48
CA LYS A 152 -11.16 -14.55 12.11
C LYS A 152 -11.44 -15.95 11.54
N TRP A 153 -12.36 -16.70 12.13
CA TRP A 153 -12.76 -18.02 11.62
C TRP A 153 -13.50 -17.91 10.29
N SER A 154 -14.37 -16.91 10.13
CA SER A 154 -15.05 -16.62 8.86
C SER A 154 -14.07 -16.24 7.75
N CYS A 155 -13.02 -15.47 8.08
CA CYS A 155 -11.93 -15.21 7.16
C CYS A 155 -11.20 -16.50 6.74
N VAL A 156 -10.85 -17.38 7.68
CA VAL A 156 -10.20 -18.66 7.34
C VAL A 156 -11.10 -19.54 6.48
N ALA A 157 -12.39 -19.64 6.84
CA ALA A 157 -13.40 -20.38 6.10
C ALA A 157 -13.61 -19.82 4.68
N PHE A 158 -13.34 -18.53 4.43
CA PHE A 158 -13.33 -17.96 3.10
C PHE A 158 -12.00 -18.21 2.36
N ILE A 159 -10.86 -17.88 2.99
CA ILE A 159 -9.53 -17.89 2.37
C ILE A 159 -9.12 -19.28 1.91
N ALA A 160 -9.31 -20.30 2.75
CA ALA A 160 -8.87 -21.66 2.46
C ALA A 160 -9.53 -22.22 1.18
N PRO A 161 -10.87 -22.27 1.06
CA PRO A 161 -11.51 -22.73 -0.18
C PRO A 161 -11.29 -21.76 -1.35
N TYR A 162 -11.19 -20.45 -1.10
CA TYR A 162 -10.94 -19.46 -2.15
C TYR A 162 -9.62 -19.73 -2.88
N TRP A 163 -8.51 -19.85 -2.15
CA TRP A 163 -7.21 -20.14 -2.75
C TRP A 163 -7.15 -21.54 -3.35
N TYR A 164 -7.81 -22.52 -2.73
CA TYR A 164 -7.94 -23.86 -3.32
C TYR A 164 -8.57 -23.81 -4.71
N ILE A 165 -9.72 -23.13 -4.87
CA ILE A 165 -10.41 -23.00 -6.16
C ILE A 165 -9.57 -22.20 -7.16
N VAL A 166 -8.94 -21.10 -6.74
CA VAL A 166 -8.07 -20.29 -7.61
C VAL A 166 -6.88 -21.10 -8.12
N LEU A 167 -6.26 -21.93 -7.28
CA LEU A 167 -5.08 -22.71 -7.66
C LEU A 167 -5.40 -23.92 -8.56
N LEU A 168 -6.66 -24.39 -8.57
CA LEU A 168 -7.11 -25.51 -9.39
C LEU A 168 -7.21 -25.20 -10.88
N ASP A 169 -7.40 -23.92 -11.25
CA ASP A 169 -7.60 -23.55 -12.64
C ASP A 169 -6.93 -22.21 -12.98
N LYS A 170 -5.79 -22.30 -13.68
CA LYS A 170 -5.02 -21.17 -14.18
C LYS A 170 -5.74 -20.40 -15.28
N SER A 171 -6.64 -21.02 -16.02
CA SER A 171 -7.34 -20.37 -17.14
C SER A 171 -8.31 -19.27 -16.65
N SER A 172 -8.85 -19.44 -15.44
CA SER A 172 -9.75 -18.48 -14.78
C SER A 172 -9.02 -17.35 -14.00
N TRP A 173 -7.70 -17.21 -14.16
CA TRP A 173 -6.92 -16.23 -13.40
C TRP A 173 -7.15 -14.80 -13.91
N ASN A 174 -7.56 -13.93 -12.99
CA ASN A 174 -7.74 -12.50 -13.23
C ASN A 174 -7.04 -11.71 -12.11
N ASN A 175 -6.54 -10.52 -12.44
CA ASN A 175 -5.92 -9.59 -11.48
C ASN A 175 -6.88 -9.25 -10.32
N HIS A 176 -8.18 -9.18 -10.60
CA HIS A 176 -9.20 -8.93 -9.57
C HIS A 176 -9.37 -10.11 -8.63
N SER A 177 -9.43 -11.34 -9.16
CA SER A 177 -9.44 -12.57 -8.35
C SER A 177 -8.22 -12.62 -7.41
N TYR A 178 -7.03 -12.32 -7.93
CA TYR A 178 -5.83 -12.30 -7.10
C TYR A 178 -5.90 -11.24 -5.99
N LEU A 179 -6.40 -10.04 -6.31
CA LEU A 179 -6.58 -8.96 -5.32
C LEU A 179 -7.55 -9.37 -4.20
N TYR A 180 -8.68 -10.00 -4.52
CA TYR A 180 -9.67 -10.42 -3.51
C TYR A 180 -9.08 -11.44 -2.54
N GLY A 181 -8.30 -12.40 -3.04
CA GLY A 181 -7.57 -13.36 -2.21
C GLY A 181 -6.59 -12.68 -1.26
N LEU A 182 -5.82 -11.71 -1.75
CA LEU A 182 -4.89 -10.94 -0.92
C LEU A 182 -5.62 -10.08 0.12
N ILE A 183 -6.65 -9.34 -0.26
CA ILE A 183 -7.43 -8.51 0.67
C ILE A 183 -8.04 -9.37 1.78
N SER A 184 -8.50 -10.58 1.47
CA SER A 184 -9.01 -11.52 2.47
C SER A 184 -7.96 -11.91 3.50
N ILE A 185 -6.73 -12.24 3.06
CA ILE A 185 -5.61 -12.54 3.95
C ILE A 185 -5.25 -11.31 4.81
N LEU A 186 -5.23 -10.12 4.22
CA LEU A 186 -4.96 -8.89 4.97
C LEU A 186 -6.05 -8.62 6.01
N LEU A 187 -7.31 -8.82 5.65
CA LEU A 187 -8.46 -8.67 6.55
C LEU A 187 -8.37 -9.65 7.74
N LEU A 188 -7.92 -10.89 7.51
CA LEU A 188 -7.64 -11.85 8.58
C LEU A 188 -6.62 -11.31 9.58
N GLY A 189 -5.60 -10.58 9.11
CA GLY A 189 -4.63 -9.89 9.99
C GLY A 189 -5.23 -8.72 10.75
N THR A 190 -6.20 -8.02 10.17
CA THR A 190 -6.76 -6.78 10.75
C THR A 190 -7.81 -6.98 11.85
N ASP A 191 -8.03 -5.95 12.66
CA ASP A 191 -9.08 -5.89 13.69
C ASP A 191 -10.38 -5.23 13.18
N ALA A 192 -10.83 -5.61 11.98
CA ALA A 192 -12.07 -5.09 11.37
C ALA A 192 -13.36 -5.52 12.07
N ASN A 193 -13.25 -6.38 13.09
CA ASN A 193 -14.33 -6.87 13.93
C ASN A 193 -14.69 -5.94 15.10
N ARG A 194 -13.98 -4.81 15.28
CA ARG A 194 -14.26 -3.87 16.39
C ARG A 194 -15.43 -2.92 16.14
N PHE A 195 -15.89 -2.78 14.89
CA PHE A 195 -17.01 -1.92 14.53
C PHE A 195 -18.10 -2.70 13.79
N TRP A 196 -19.35 -2.52 14.25
CA TRP A 196 -20.57 -3.03 13.63
C TRP A 196 -20.49 -4.53 13.27
N SER A 197 -19.94 -5.32 14.20
CA SER A 197 -19.83 -6.76 14.10
C SER A 197 -20.85 -7.42 15.02
N ILE A 198 -21.41 -8.54 14.58
CA ILE A 198 -22.27 -9.36 15.44
C ILE A 198 -21.48 -9.90 16.64
N ASP A 199 -20.18 -10.15 16.49
CA ASP A 199 -19.31 -10.53 17.62
C ASP A 199 -19.28 -9.48 18.73
N GLY A 200 -19.35 -8.20 18.38
CA GLY A 200 -19.46 -7.09 19.34
C GLY A 200 -20.82 -7.03 20.03
N LEU A 201 -21.90 -7.42 19.33
CA LEU A 201 -23.25 -7.50 19.89
C LEU A 201 -23.36 -8.65 20.90
N PHE A 202 -22.71 -9.78 20.65
CA PHE A 202 -22.62 -10.91 21.59
C PHE A 202 -21.64 -10.69 22.75
N GLY A 203 -21.05 -9.49 22.87
CA GLY A 203 -20.15 -9.15 23.98
C GLY A 203 -18.81 -9.89 23.96
N ARG A 204 -18.45 -10.55 22.85
CA ARG A 204 -17.18 -11.30 22.74
C ARG A 204 -15.99 -10.38 22.51
N ILE A 205 -16.24 -9.20 21.94
CA ILE A 205 -15.23 -8.18 21.64
C ILE A 205 -15.77 -6.82 22.07
N ARG A 206 -14.87 -5.94 22.55
CA ARG A 206 -15.23 -4.57 22.89
C ARG A 206 -15.56 -3.76 21.63
N SER A 207 -16.85 -3.60 21.37
CA SER A 207 -17.39 -2.78 20.28
C SER A 207 -16.92 -1.31 20.37
N ASN A 208 -16.76 -0.65 19.22
CA ASN A 208 -16.34 0.75 19.06
C ASN A 208 -14.99 1.08 19.71
N SER A 209 -14.11 0.09 19.85
CA SER A 209 -12.74 0.31 20.33
C SER A 209 -11.85 0.82 19.20
N HIS A 210 -10.95 1.74 19.54
CA HIS A 210 -9.93 2.23 18.62
C HIS A 210 -9.13 1.08 17.99
N VAL A 211 -8.82 1.23 16.70
CA VAL A 211 -7.91 0.36 15.95
C VAL A 211 -6.60 1.10 15.68
N PRO A 212 -5.46 0.42 15.73
CA PRO A 212 -4.19 1.04 15.36
C PRO A 212 -4.16 1.35 13.85
N LEU A 213 -3.50 2.45 13.50
CA LEU A 213 -3.43 3.00 12.14
C LEU A 213 -2.91 2.01 11.09
N TRP A 214 -2.04 1.07 11.47
CA TRP A 214 -1.48 0.08 10.54
C TRP A 214 -2.54 -0.76 9.82
N ASN A 215 -3.71 -1.02 10.45
CA ASN A 215 -4.81 -1.74 9.80
C ASN A 215 -5.26 -1.06 8.51
N TYR A 216 -5.31 0.29 8.51
CA TYR A 216 -5.65 1.09 7.34
C TYR A 216 -4.50 1.13 6.34
N MET A 217 -3.28 1.27 6.83
CA MET A 217 -2.10 1.39 5.98
C MET A 217 -1.86 0.14 5.17
N VAL A 218 -2.06 -1.05 5.75
CA VAL A 218 -1.89 -2.33 5.05
C VAL A 218 -2.85 -2.44 3.87
N LEU A 219 -4.14 -2.13 4.05
CA LEU A 219 -5.12 -2.17 2.97
C LEU A 219 -4.83 -1.11 1.90
N ARG A 220 -4.55 0.13 2.30
CA ARG A 220 -4.22 1.23 1.37
C ARG A 220 -2.95 0.93 0.56
N PHE A 221 -1.93 0.39 1.22
CA PHE A 221 -0.69 -0.02 0.58
C PHE A 221 -0.95 -1.10 -0.46
N GLN A 222 -1.79 -2.10 -0.16
CA GLN A 222 -2.14 -3.14 -1.12
C GLN A 222 -2.79 -2.58 -2.40
N PHE A 223 -3.77 -1.67 -2.25
CA PHE A 223 -4.39 -1.02 -3.41
C PHE A 223 -3.39 -0.15 -4.17
N PHE A 224 -2.54 0.61 -3.45
CA PHE A 224 -1.49 1.41 -4.06
C PHE A 224 -0.55 0.55 -4.90
N VAL A 225 -0.04 -0.57 -4.36
CA VAL A 225 0.84 -1.50 -5.07
C VAL A 225 0.17 -2.00 -6.36
N LEU A 226 -1.09 -2.45 -6.28
CA LEU A 226 -1.82 -2.92 -7.45
C LEU A 226 -1.94 -1.84 -8.54
N TYR A 227 -2.40 -0.64 -8.19
CA TYR A 227 -2.58 0.44 -9.16
C TYR A 227 -1.25 0.96 -9.70
N PHE A 228 -0.21 1.00 -8.86
CA PHE A 228 1.12 1.41 -9.25
C PHE A 228 1.72 0.46 -10.29
N PHE A 229 1.71 -0.86 -10.02
CA PHE A 229 2.21 -1.86 -10.96
C PHE A 229 1.34 -1.97 -12.23
N ALA A 230 0.02 -1.82 -12.10
CA ALA A 230 -0.87 -1.78 -13.26
C ALA A 230 -0.57 -0.56 -14.15
N GLY A 231 -0.28 0.60 -13.55
CA GLY A 231 0.16 1.79 -14.26
C GLY A 231 1.51 1.57 -14.95
N LEU A 232 2.50 1.05 -14.22
CA LEU A 232 3.85 0.77 -14.74
C LEU A 232 3.81 -0.19 -15.94
N LYS A 233 3.00 -1.25 -15.87
CA LYS A 233 2.82 -2.19 -16.98
C LYS A 233 2.21 -1.54 -18.23
N LYS A 234 1.39 -0.50 -18.04
CA LYS A 234 0.78 0.27 -19.14
C LYS A 234 1.69 1.37 -19.69
N MET A 235 2.87 1.57 -19.11
CA MET A 235 3.87 2.52 -19.62
C MET A 235 4.73 1.95 -20.76
N ASP A 236 4.35 0.81 -21.34
CA ASP A 236 5.05 0.25 -22.49
C ASP A 236 4.85 1.15 -23.73
N ARG A 237 5.89 1.23 -24.57
CA ARG A 237 5.86 2.10 -25.77
C ARG A 237 4.73 1.71 -26.71
N ASP A 238 4.49 0.41 -26.87
CA ASP A 238 3.40 -0.12 -27.69
C ASP A 238 2.01 0.32 -27.17
N TRP A 239 1.87 0.54 -25.86
CA TRP A 239 0.64 1.03 -25.22
C TRP A 239 0.48 2.55 -25.33
N ILE A 240 1.58 3.31 -25.18
CA ILE A 240 1.59 4.78 -25.25
C ILE A 240 1.42 5.26 -26.70
N GLU A 241 2.04 4.58 -27.66
CA GLU A 241 1.98 4.89 -29.09
C GLU A 241 0.69 4.36 -29.75
N GLY A 242 -0.12 3.56 -29.03
CA GLY A 242 -1.37 3.00 -29.54
C GLY A 242 -1.18 1.90 -30.60
N HIS A 243 0.06 1.50 -30.87
CA HIS A 243 0.42 0.46 -31.82
C HIS A 243 0.57 -0.90 -31.13
N SER A 244 -0.50 -1.43 -30.53
CA SER A 244 -0.45 -2.73 -29.85
C SER A 244 -0.15 -3.94 -30.78
N LEU A 245 -0.12 -3.75 -32.10
CA LEU A 245 0.03 -4.81 -33.11
C LEU A 245 1.18 -4.60 -34.12
N SER A 246 1.89 -3.47 -34.11
CA SER A 246 2.92 -3.19 -35.14
C SER A 246 4.05 -4.22 -35.08
N ASN A 247 4.53 -4.52 -33.87
CA ASN A 247 5.60 -5.49 -33.62
C ASN A 247 5.12 -6.96 -33.62
N LEU A 248 3.81 -7.21 -33.59
CA LEU A 248 3.28 -8.58 -33.63
C LEU A 248 3.32 -9.13 -35.07
N SER A 249 3.05 -8.26 -36.06
CA SER A 249 3.09 -8.61 -37.50
C SER A 249 4.51 -8.92 -38.02
N SER A 250 5.56 -8.53 -37.31
CA SER A 250 6.95 -8.84 -37.64
C SER A 250 7.42 -10.17 -37.05
N HIS A 251 6.59 -10.85 -36.26
CA HIS A 251 6.91 -12.17 -35.69
C HIS A 251 6.80 -13.26 -36.77
N TRP A 252 7.74 -14.21 -36.77
CA TRP A 252 7.86 -15.28 -37.77
C TRP A 252 6.59 -16.14 -37.95
N VAL A 253 5.74 -16.22 -36.91
CA VAL A 253 4.46 -16.93 -36.92
C VAL A 253 3.46 -16.34 -37.93
N PHE A 254 3.60 -15.05 -38.26
CA PHE A 254 2.69 -14.34 -39.18
C PHE A 254 3.28 -14.14 -40.58
N GLU A 255 4.48 -14.66 -40.88
CA GLU A 255 5.03 -14.65 -42.24
C GLU A 255 4.13 -15.27 -43.32
N PRO A 256 3.44 -16.41 -43.09
CA PRO A 256 2.58 -16.99 -44.14
C PRO A 256 1.29 -16.20 -44.41
N PHE A 257 1.01 -15.14 -43.65
CA PHE A 257 -0.16 -14.26 -43.81
C PHE A 257 0.19 -12.86 -44.34
N LYS A 258 1.45 -12.61 -44.71
CA LYS A 258 1.90 -11.42 -45.44
C LYS A 258 1.82 -11.63 -46.94
#